data_AF-A0A4P9X8X3-F1
#
_entry.id   AF-A0A4P9X8X3-F1
#
_cell.length_a   1.000
_cell.length_b   1.000
_cell.length_c   1.000
_cell.angle_alpha   90.00
_cell.angle_beta   90.00
_cell.angle_gamma   90.00
#
_symmetry.space_group_name_H-M   'P 1'
#
loop_
_entity.id
_entity.type
_entity.pdbx_description
1 polymer ?
#
loop_
_entity_poly.entity_id
_entity_poly.type
_entity_poly.pdbx_seq_one_letter_code
_entity_poly.pdbx_strand_id
1 'polypeptide(L)'
;RLDLRVGKVVKVEKHPDAESLYVEQIDLGEPTGPRTVCSGLVKHMPMEAIDGQLLVIVCNLKPVKMRGVTSQAMVLCANTPEAVEFVRPPAGATPGTPVYFEGFEDQAATDQPLNPKKKVFESIQPLLKTDDQRQAAYFGTDGRVRLLRTKEGVCQADTLVGAAIR
;
A
#
# COMPACT_ATOMS: atom_id res chain seq x y z
N ARG A 1 -6.93 10.52 -6.38
CA ARG A 1 -5.65 10.89 -7.06
C ARG A 1 -4.59 9.81 -6.89
N LEU A 2 -4.44 9.23 -5.71
CA LEU A 2 -3.67 7.98 -5.58
C LEU A 2 -4.42 6.87 -6.32
N ASP A 3 -3.70 6.05 -7.07
CA ASP A 3 -4.19 4.77 -7.59
C ASP A 3 -3.84 3.73 -6.55
N LEU A 4 -4.85 3.24 -5.84
CA LEU A 4 -4.70 2.23 -4.81
C LEU A 4 -5.43 0.98 -5.26
N ARG A 5 -4.74 -0.16 -5.22
CA ARG A 5 -5.30 -1.45 -5.62
C ARG A 5 -4.96 -2.52 -4.62
N VAL A 6 -5.77 -3.56 -4.60
CA VAL A 6 -5.41 -4.81 -3.95
C VAL A 6 -4.36 -5.51 -4.80
N GLY A 7 -3.24 -5.90 -4.19
CA GLY A 7 -2.19 -6.68 -4.81
C GLY A 7 -1.94 -7.98 -4.07
N LYS A 8 -1.67 -9.07 -4.81
CA LYS A 8 -1.24 -10.36 -4.23
C LYS A 8 0.25 -10.53 -4.42
N VAL A 9 0.98 -10.78 -3.33
CA VAL A 9 2.37 -11.18 -3.43
C VAL A 9 2.43 -12.60 -3.99
N VAL A 10 3.02 -12.76 -5.18
CA VAL A 10 3.20 -14.06 -5.83
C VAL A 10 4.61 -14.62 -5.69
N LYS A 11 5.56 -13.78 -5.27
CA LYS A 11 6.93 -14.14 -4.96
C LYS A 11 7.56 -13.09 -4.06
N VAL A 12 8.38 -13.50 -3.11
CA VAL A 12 9.24 -12.62 -2.31
C VAL A 12 10.65 -13.21 -2.21
N GLU A 13 11.65 -12.35 -2.39
CA GLU A 13 13.07 -12.71 -2.28
C GLU A 13 13.83 -11.61 -1.53
N LYS A 14 14.95 -11.96 -0.89
CA LYS A 14 15.87 -10.93 -0.36
C LYS A 14 16.49 -10.15 -1.51
N HIS A 15 16.60 -8.84 -1.35
CA HIS A 15 17.28 -8.02 -2.33
C HIS A 15 18.78 -8.40 -2.40
N PRO A 16 19.35 -8.62 -3.60
CA PRO A 16 20.72 -9.12 -3.76
C PRO A 16 21.77 -8.17 -3.15
N ASP A 17 21.57 -6.87 -3.33
CA ASP A 17 22.52 -5.82 -2.90
C ASP A 17 22.03 -4.99 -1.70
N ALA A 18 21.01 -5.45 -0.96
CA ALA A 18 20.44 -4.67 0.15
C ALA A 18 19.82 -5.55 1.25
N GLU A 19 20.51 -5.66 2.39
CA GLU A 19 20.09 -6.52 3.50
C GLU A 19 18.77 -6.11 4.17
N SER A 20 18.38 -4.83 4.05
CA SER A 20 17.15 -4.32 4.63
C SER A 20 15.94 -4.41 3.70
N LEU A 21 16.12 -4.88 2.47
CA LEU A 21 15.06 -4.87 1.44
C LEU A 21 14.67 -6.27 1.01
N TYR A 22 13.38 -6.45 0.79
CA TYR A 22 12.85 -7.52 -0.03
C TYR A 22 12.58 -7.02 -1.45
N VAL A 23 12.49 -7.97 -2.38
CA VAL A 23 11.99 -7.78 -3.74
C VAL A 23 10.77 -8.68 -3.89
N GLU A 24 9.61 -8.06 -4.05
CA GLU A 24 8.34 -8.75 -4.27
C GLU A 24 7.92 -8.70 -5.74
N GLN A 25 7.29 -9.76 -6.20
CA GLN A 25 6.46 -9.74 -7.40
C GLN A 25 5.01 -9.67 -6.94
N ILE A 26 4.31 -8.59 -7.30
CA ILE A 26 2.95 -8.33 -6.83
C ILE A 26 1.99 -8.32 -8.03
N ASP A 27 1.06 -9.27 -8.04
CA ASP A 27 -0.02 -9.35 -9.01
C ASP A 27 -1.10 -8.30 -8.66
N LEU A 28 -1.37 -7.40 -9.62
CA LEU A 28 -2.35 -6.34 -9.53
C LEU A 28 -3.51 -6.55 -10.52
N GLY A 29 -3.67 -7.77 -11.06
CA GLY A 29 -4.66 -8.08 -12.09
C GLY A 29 -4.36 -7.41 -13.44
N GLU A 30 -3.11 -7.03 -13.69
CA GLU A 30 -2.69 -6.32 -14.89
C GLU A 30 -2.33 -7.29 -16.03
N PRO A 31 -2.67 -6.98 -17.29
CA PRO A 31 -2.34 -7.83 -18.42
C PRO A 31 -0.83 -7.94 -18.66
N THR A 32 -0.04 -6.99 -18.15
CA THR A 32 1.43 -6.99 -18.21
C THR A 32 2.09 -7.96 -17.22
N GLY A 33 1.30 -8.57 -16.33
CA GLY A 33 1.79 -9.44 -15.26
C GLY A 33 2.16 -8.68 -13.98
N PRO A 34 2.74 -9.39 -13.00
CA PRO A 34 3.12 -8.82 -11.70
C PRO A 34 4.10 -7.67 -11.82
N ARG A 35 3.99 -6.69 -10.92
CA ARG A 35 4.96 -5.61 -10.76
C ARG A 35 6.06 -5.99 -9.79
N THR A 36 7.28 -5.50 -10.08
CA THR A 36 8.39 -5.59 -9.13
C THR A 36 8.28 -4.49 -8.10
N VAL A 37 8.30 -4.86 -6.82
CA VAL A 37 8.26 -3.95 -5.69
C VAL A 37 9.46 -4.22 -4.80
N CYS A 38 10.04 -3.17 -4.23
CA CYS A 38 11.07 -3.30 -3.21
C CYS A 38 10.54 -2.73 -1.90
N SER A 39 10.50 -3.54 -0.83
CA SER A 39 10.00 -3.13 0.47
C SER A 39 11.07 -3.20 1.55
N GLY A 40 11.01 -2.29 2.54
CA GLY A 40 11.92 -2.25 3.68
C GLY A 40 11.54 -3.18 4.83
N LEU A 41 10.98 -4.36 4.54
CA LEU A 41 10.28 -5.18 5.54
C LEU A 41 11.15 -6.27 6.21
N VAL A 42 12.41 -6.45 5.81
CA VAL A 42 13.29 -7.53 6.30
C VAL A 42 13.46 -7.55 7.82
N LYS A 43 13.49 -6.37 8.46
CA LYS A 43 13.64 -6.26 9.92
C LYS A 43 12.33 -6.44 10.68
N HIS A 44 11.20 -6.48 9.98
CA HIS A 44 9.87 -6.42 10.57
C HIS A 44 9.12 -7.74 10.46
N MET A 45 9.32 -8.48 9.37
CA MET A 45 8.59 -9.71 9.11
C MET A 45 9.38 -10.67 8.23
N PRO A 46 9.25 -11.99 8.46
CA PRO A 46 9.92 -13.00 7.66
C PRO A 46 9.20 -13.17 6.30
N MET A 47 9.88 -13.72 5.29
CA MET A 47 9.35 -13.86 3.92
C MET A 47 8.05 -14.69 3.90
N GLU A 48 7.95 -15.70 4.75
CA GLU A 48 6.80 -16.59 4.87
C GLU A 48 5.53 -15.85 5.33
N ALA A 49 5.69 -14.71 6.01
CA ALA A 49 4.58 -13.86 6.42
C ALA A 49 4.13 -12.89 5.30
N ILE A 50 4.92 -12.76 4.23
CA ILE A 50 4.67 -11.86 3.09
C ILE A 50 4.16 -12.64 1.88
N ASP A 51 4.72 -13.82 1.64
CA ASP A 51 4.36 -14.65 0.48
C ASP A 51 2.87 -15.00 0.48
N GLY A 52 2.23 -14.87 -0.68
CA GLY A 52 0.81 -15.15 -0.86
C GLY A 52 -0.16 -14.12 -0.23
N GLN A 53 0.33 -13.10 0.47
CA GLN A 53 -0.54 -12.11 1.12
C GLN A 53 -1.25 -11.19 0.12
N LEU A 54 -2.46 -10.77 0.48
CA LEU A 54 -3.20 -9.70 -0.18
C LEU A 54 -2.99 -8.39 0.58
N LEU A 55 -2.56 -7.35 -0.12
CA LEU A 55 -2.09 -6.09 0.45
C LEU A 55 -2.68 -4.89 -0.33
N VAL A 56 -2.71 -3.71 0.30
CA VAL A 56 -3.01 -2.46 -0.40
C VAL A 56 -1.74 -1.88 -1.01
N ILE A 57 -1.78 -1.58 -2.31
CA ILE A 57 -0.64 -1.14 -3.11
C ILE A 57 -0.90 0.23 -3.70
N VAL A 58 0.10 1.12 -3.66
CA VAL A 58 0.10 2.40 -4.37
C VAL A 58 0.72 2.22 -5.75
N CYS A 59 -0.07 2.36 -6.81
CA CYS A 59 0.28 1.93 -8.17
C CYS A 59 0.74 3.05 -9.10
N ASN A 60 0.48 4.33 -8.76
CA ASN A 60 0.78 5.46 -9.64
C ASN A 60 1.89 6.39 -9.12
N LEU A 61 2.73 5.91 -8.20
CA LEU A 61 3.98 6.60 -7.87
C LEU A 61 4.98 6.47 -9.02
N LYS A 62 5.86 7.46 -9.17
CA LYS A 62 6.97 7.36 -10.12
C LYS A 62 7.87 6.20 -9.68
N PRO A 63 8.24 5.26 -10.58
CA PRO A 63 9.14 4.16 -10.23
C PRO A 63 10.47 4.65 -9.65
N VAL A 64 10.95 3.97 -8.61
CA VAL A 64 12.17 4.33 -7.87
C VAL A 64 13.18 3.20 -7.98
N LYS A 65 14.41 3.53 -8.38
CA LYS A 65 15.51 2.56 -8.39
C LYS A 65 16.11 2.45 -6.99
N MET A 66 15.99 1.28 -6.38
CA MET A 66 16.53 0.95 -5.06
C MET A 66 17.65 -0.06 -5.26
N ARG A 67 18.90 0.37 -5.06
CA ARG A 67 20.10 -0.49 -5.13
C ARG A 67 20.19 -1.37 -6.38
N GLY A 68 19.74 -0.87 -7.53
CA GLY A 68 19.82 -1.60 -8.80
C GLY A 68 18.47 -2.08 -9.32
N VAL A 69 17.53 -2.40 -8.41
CA VAL A 69 16.19 -2.90 -8.76
C VAL A 69 15.20 -1.74 -8.83
N THR A 70 14.35 -1.71 -9.85
CA THR A 70 13.32 -0.68 -10.02
C THR A 70 12.04 -1.12 -9.32
N SER A 71 11.67 -0.44 -8.23
CA SER A 71 10.36 -0.60 -7.59
C SER A 71 9.31 0.19 -8.37
N GLN A 72 8.26 -0.50 -8.81
CA GLN A 72 7.20 0.02 -9.68
C GLN A 72 5.91 0.37 -8.94
N ALA A 73 5.86 0.08 -7.65
CA ALA A 73 4.74 0.37 -6.77
C ALA A 73 5.23 0.42 -5.32
N MET A 74 4.32 0.63 -4.36
CA MET A 74 4.65 0.67 -2.95
C MET A 74 3.60 -0.08 -2.14
N VAL A 75 4.04 -0.95 -1.24
CA VAL A 75 3.16 -1.62 -0.26
C VAL A 75 2.78 -0.62 0.83
N LEU A 76 1.48 -0.48 1.11
CA LEU A 76 0.97 0.40 2.14
C LEU A 76 0.95 -0.32 3.50
N CYS A 77 1.65 0.24 4.50
CA CYS A 77 1.76 -0.35 5.83
C CYS A 77 1.33 0.63 6.92
N ALA A 78 0.75 0.11 7.99
CA ALA A 78 0.61 0.82 9.25
C ALA A 78 1.92 0.73 10.02
N ASN A 79 2.42 1.85 10.53
CA ASN A 79 3.73 1.94 11.15
C ASN A 79 3.70 2.74 12.46
N THR A 80 4.40 2.21 13.45
CA THR A 80 4.79 2.89 14.69
C THR A 80 6.32 2.84 14.80
N PRO A 81 6.95 3.51 15.80
CA PRO A 81 8.37 3.32 16.06
C PRO A 81 8.74 1.86 16.39
N GLU A 82 7.80 1.09 16.95
CA GLU A 82 8.04 -0.26 17.45
C GLU A 82 7.64 -1.37 16.47
N ALA A 83 6.64 -1.15 15.61
CA ALA A 83 6.06 -2.19 14.77
C ALA A 83 5.61 -1.69 13.38
N VAL A 84 5.59 -2.62 12.43
CA VAL A 84 5.07 -2.42 11.07
C VAL A 84 4.11 -3.54 10.75
N GLU A 85 2.90 -3.19 10.32
CA GLU A 85 1.86 -4.13 9.91
C GLU A 85 1.35 -3.77 8.52
N PHE A 86 0.85 -4.77 7.80
CA PHE A 86 0.19 -4.53 6.52
C PHE A 86 -1.15 -3.82 6.71
N VAL A 87 -1.48 -2.92 5.78
CA VAL A 87 -2.88 -2.53 5.59
C VAL A 87 -3.53 -3.60 4.73
N ARG A 88 -4.39 -4.41 5.36
CA ARG A 88 -5.05 -5.55 4.73
C ARG A 88 -6.35 -5.13 4.05
N PRO A 89 -6.60 -5.58 2.82
CA PRO A 89 -7.92 -5.45 2.21
C PRO A 89 -8.94 -6.36 2.91
N PRO A 90 -10.24 -6.07 2.79
CA PRO A 90 -11.30 -6.93 3.31
C PRO A 90 -11.32 -8.30 2.62
N ALA A 91 -11.89 -9.29 3.31
CA ALA A 91 -12.08 -10.62 2.76
C ALA A 91 -12.92 -10.57 1.47
N GLY A 92 -12.53 -11.38 0.47
CA GLY A 92 -13.21 -11.44 -0.82
C GLY A 92 -12.65 -10.48 -1.89
N ALA A 93 -11.80 -9.52 -1.52
CA ALA A 93 -11.10 -8.70 -2.50
C ALA A 93 -10.06 -9.53 -3.27
N THR A 94 -9.88 -9.22 -4.55
CA THR A 94 -8.99 -9.93 -5.48
C THR A 94 -7.91 -9.00 -6.04
N PRO A 95 -6.81 -9.52 -6.59
CA PRO A 95 -5.82 -8.70 -7.32
C PRO A 95 -6.48 -7.73 -8.30
N GLY A 96 -6.08 -6.47 -8.23
CA GLY A 96 -6.61 -5.39 -9.06
C GLY A 96 -7.89 -4.73 -8.56
N THR A 97 -8.52 -5.24 -7.48
CA THR A 97 -9.69 -4.57 -6.88
C THR A 97 -9.32 -3.12 -6.51
N PRO A 98 -10.08 -2.11 -6.97
CA PRO A 98 -9.84 -0.73 -6.61
C PRO A 98 -10.04 -0.49 -5.11
N VAL A 99 -9.11 0.23 -4.51
CA VAL A 99 -9.16 0.68 -3.12
C VAL A 99 -9.34 2.20 -3.13
N TYR A 100 -10.29 2.73 -2.38
CA TYR A 100 -10.60 4.16 -2.36
C TYR A 100 -10.87 4.66 -0.95
N PHE A 101 -10.79 5.97 -0.77
CA PHE A 101 -11.29 6.62 0.44
C PHE A 101 -12.78 6.91 0.27
N GLU A 102 -13.57 6.79 1.33
CA GLU A 102 -15.01 7.14 1.30
C GLU A 102 -15.26 8.55 0.75
N GLY A 103 -16.22 8.66 -0.15
CA GLY A 103 -16.55 9.90 -0.87
C GLY A 103 -15.56 10.23 -1.99
N PHE A 104 -14.63 9.33 -2.31
CA PHE A 104 -13.68 9.42 -3.42
C PHE A 104 -13.62 8.10 -4.22
N GLU A 105 -14.78 7.48 -4.45
CA GLU A 105 -14.96 6.22 -5.17
C GLU A 105 -14.59 6.33 -6.65
N ASP A 106 -14.79 7.52 -7.25
CA ASP A 106 -14.49 7.76 -8.66
C ASP A 106 -12.97 7.87 -8.88
N GLN A 107 -12.41 6.80 -9.43
CA GLN A 107 -10.98 6.64 -9.73
C GLN A 107 -10.64 6.93 -11.20
N ALA A 108 -11.56 7.45 -12.02
CA ALA A 108 -11.35 7.61 -13.46
C ALA A 108 -10.11 8.44 -13.87
N ALA A 109 -9.52 9.19 -12.93
CA ALA A 109 -8.33 10.01 -13.13
C ALA A 109 -7.05 9.52 -12.41
N THR A 110 -7.03 8.30 -11.82
CA THR A 110 -5.89 7.85 -10.99
C THR A 110 -4.86 7.00 -11.73
N ASP A 111 -5.20 6.41 -12.88
CA ASP A 111 -4.29 5.54 -13.64
C ASP A 111 -3.03 6.26 -14.19
N GLN A 112 -3.02 7.60 -14.17
CA GLN A 112 -1.86 8.37 -14.61
C GLN A 112 -0.80 8.47 -13.51
N PRO A 113 0.51 8.33 -13.85
CA PRO A 113 1.59 8.56 -12.90
C PRO A 113 1.49 9.93 -12.23
N LEU A 114 1.64 9.95 -10.91
CA LEU A 114 1.66 11.19 -10.13
C LEU A 114 2.85 12.05 -10.55
N ASN A 115 2.59 13.34 -10.77
CA ASN A 115 3.66 14.31 -11.00
C ASN A 115 4.44 14.54 -9.69
N PRO A 116 5.74 14.16 -9.61
CA PRO A 116 6.52 14.27 -8.37
C PRO A 116 6.64 15.71 -7.87
N LYS A 117 6.59 16.70 -8.77
CA LYS A 117 6.65 18.13 -8.40
C LYS A 117 5.43 18.58 -7.60
N LYS A 118 4.30 17.87 -7.70
CA LYS A 118 3.07 18.18 -6.97
C LYS A 118 3.05 17.58 -5.56
N LYS A 119 3.99 16.69 -5.22
CA LYS A 119 4.13 16.07 -3.89
C LYS A 119 2.80 15.57 -3.30
N VAL A 120 1.99 14.93 -4.15
CA VAL A 120 0.60 14.57 -3.81
C VAL A 120 0.59 13.56 -2.67
N PHE A 121 1.38 12.49 -2.75
CA PHE A 121 1.43 11.49 -1.69
C PHE A 121 1.95 12.10 -0.39
N GLU A 122 2.99 12.92 -0.44
CA GLU A 122 3.60 13.58 0.71
C GLU A 122 2.66 14.58 1.40
N SER A 123 1.71 15.17 0.66
CA SER A 123 0.65 16.02 1.24
C SER A 123 -0.46 15.21 1.93
N ILE A 124 -0.69 13.97 1.51
CA ILE A 124 -1.77 13.10 2.00
C ILE A 124 -1.26 12.21 3.14
N GLN A 125 -0.02 11.71 3.04
CA GLN A 125 0.59 10.74 3.95
C GLN A 125 0.53 11.15 5.44
N PRO A 126 0.73 12.42 5.84
CA PRO A 126 0.59 12.83 7.24
C PRO A 126 -0.84 12.69 7.80
N LEU A 127 -1.83 12.57 6.92
CA LEU A 127 -3.25 12.44 7.24
C LEU A 127 -3.73 10.99 7.15
N LEU A 128 -2.87 10.05 6.75
CA LEU A 128 -3.18 8.63 6.70
C LEU A 128 -2.77 7.96 8.01
N LYS A 129 -3.74 7.39 8.72
CA LYS A 129 -3.49 6.60 9.92
C LYS A 129 -4.59 5.57 10.16
N THR A 130 -4.34 4.63 11.08
CA THR A 130 -5.40 3.76 11.57
C THR A 130 -6.25 4.46 12.63
N ASP A 131 -7.55 4.17 12.68
CA ASP A 131 -8.45 4.65 13.73
C ASP A 131 -8.41 3.75 14.98
N ASP A 132 -9.34 3.98 15.92
CA ASP A 132 -9.49 3.21 17.16
C ASP A 132 -9.98 1.78 16.94
N GLN A 133 -10.50 1.47 15.75
CA GLN A 133 -10.90 0.13 15.31
C GLN A 133 -9.83 -0.55 14.44
N ARG A 134 -8.66 0.08 14.27
CA ARG A 134 -7.54 -0.32 13.39
C ARG A 134 -7.83 -0.13 11.90
N GLN A 135 -8.91 0.54 11.54
CA GLN A 135 -9.28 0.77 10.15
C GLN A 135 -8.38 1.83 9.56
N ALA A 136 -7.84 1.56 8.37
CA ALA A 136 -7.04 2.53 7.64
C ALA A 136 -7.94 3.67 7.17
N ALA A 137 -7.54 4.92 7.44
CA ALA A 137 -8.37 6.06 7.12
C ALA A 137 -7.55 7.30 6.77
N TYR A 138 -8.18 8.19 6.01
CA TYR A 138 -7.72 9.54 5.73
C TYR A 138 -8.45 10.55 6.65
N PHE A 139 -7.69 11.25 7.47
CA PHE A 139 -8.16 12.26 8.41
C PHE A 139 -8.06 13.63 7.75
N GLY A 140 -9.10 14.00 7.01
CA GLY A 140 -9.11 15.22 6.21
C GLY A 140 -8.98 16.49 7.06
N THR A 141 -8.37 17.51 6.46
CA THR A 141 -8.29 18.86 7.05
C THR A 141 -9.66 19.54 7.20
N ASP A 142 -10.70 18.97 6.59
CA ASP A 142 -12.10 19.36 6.74
C ASP A 142 -12.78 18.74 7.98
N GLY A 143 -12.01 18.04 8.83
CA GLY A 143 -12.50 17.38 10.03
C GLY A 143 -13.23 16.06 9.76
N ARG A 144 -13.32 15.63 8.49
CA ARG A 144 -13.97 14.37 8.13
C ARG A 144 -12.94 13.25 8.04
N VAL A 145 -13.24 12.14 8.72
CA VAL A 145 -12.53 10.87 8.56
C VAL A 145 -13.15 10.11 7.39
N ARG A 146 -12.32 9.56 6.52
CA ARG A 146 -12.76 8.76 5.37
C ARG A 146 -12.03 7.44 5.40
N LEU A 147 -12.76 6.36 5.58
CA LEU A 147 -12.18 5.03 5.66
C LEU A 147 -11.61 4.64 4.29
N LEU A 148 -10.52 3.88 4.30
CA LEU A 148 -9.94 3.24 3.13
C LEU A 148 -10.67 1.91 2.91
N ARG A 149 -11.25 1.70 1.73
CA ARG A 149 -12.22 0.62 1.48
C ARG A 149 -12.07 0.03 0.10
N THR A 150 -12.60 -1.17 -0.06
CA THR A 150 -13.03 -1.71 -1.35
C THR A 150 -14.56 -1.87 -1.34
N LYS A 151 -15.15 -2.35 -2.44
CA LYS A 151 -16.59 -2.67 -2.47
C LYS A 151 -16.96 -3.78 -1.46
N GLU A 152 -16.01 -4.62 -1.07
CA GLU A 152 -16.20 -5.73 -0.13
C GLU A 152 -16.11 -5.31 1.35
N GLY A 153 -15.53 -4.15 1.67
CA GLY A 153 -15.38 -3.72 3.06
C GLY A 153 -14.23 -2.75 3.32
N VAL A 154 -13.86 -2.61 4.60
CA VAL A 154 -12.83 -1.67 5.07
C VAL A 154 -11.46 -2.34 5.09
N CYS A 155 -10.43 -1.58 4.70
CA CYS A 155 -9.04 -1.98 4.85
C CYS A 155 -8.56 -1.68 6.28
N GLN A 156 -7.78 -2.58 6.88
CA GLN A 156 -7.38 -2.44 8.30
C GLN A 156 -5.99 -3.01 8.58
N ALA A 157 -5.36 -2.52 9.65
CA ALA A 157 -4.18 -3.15 10.24
C ALA A 157 -4.57 -4.33 11.15
N ASP A 158 -3.60 -5.16 11.53
CA ASP A 158 -3.85 -6.35 12.35
C ASP A 158 -4.11 -5.97 13.81
N THR A 159 -3.27 -5.12 14.39
CA THR A 159 -3.36 -4.69 15.79
C THR A 159 -3.13 -3.19 16.00
N LEU A 160 -2.49 -2.50 15.06
CA LEU A 160 -2.07 -1.12 15.26
C LEU A 160 -3.23 -0.10 15.20
N VAL A 161 -3.41 0.64 16.30
CA VAL A 161 -4.35 1.76 16.45
C VAL A 161 -3.59 3.09 16.42
N GLY A 162 -4.12 4.10 15.73
CA GLY A 162 -3.52 5.43 15.66
C GLY A 162 -2.17 5.46 14.91
N ALA A 163 -1.79 4.37 14.25
CA ALA A 163 -0.51 4.25 13.58
C ALA A 163 -0.51 5.01 12.26
N ALA A 164 0.59 5.68 11.95
CA ALA A 164 0.75 6.33 10.66
C ALA A 164 0.71 5.29 9.55
N ILE A 165 0.20 5.66 8.38
CA ILE A 165 0.20 4.79 7.20
C ILE A 165 1.13 5.38 6.15
N ARG A 166 2.05 4.56 5.64
CA ARG A 166 3.02 4.96 4.60
C ARG A 166 3.51 3.79 3.76
#